data_AF-A0A1G8U8X8-F1
#
_entry.id   AF-A0A1G8U8X8-F1
#
_cell.length_a   1.000
_cell.length_b   1.000
_cell.length_c   1.000
_cell.angle_alpha   90.00
_cell.angle_beta   90.00
_cell.angle_gamma   90.00
#
_symmetry.space_group_name_H-M   'P 1'
#
loop_
_entity.id
_entity.type
_entity.pdbx_description
1 polymer ?
#
loop_
_entity_poly.entity_id
_entity_poly.type
_entity_poly.pdbx_seq_one_letter_code
_entity_poly.pdbx_strand_id
1 'polypeptide(L)' 'GRNAVGRYLFIVFTFRTKDEDTLIRPISARYMHQKEVDHYEQRKDP' A
#
# COMPACT_ATOMS: atom_id res chain seq x y z
N GLY A 1 0.96 4.36 -2.48
CA GLY A 1 2.13 4.20 -3.37
C GLY A 1 1.70 3.86 -4.79
N ARG A 2 2.64 3.82 -5.75
CA ARG A 2 2.37 3.50 -7.17
C ARG A 2 3.11 2.23 -7.60
N ASN A 3 2.60 1.48 -8.56
CA ASN A 3 3.35 0.40 -9.22
C ASN A 3 4.36 0.94 -10.23
N ALA A 4 5.09 0.04 -10.90
CA ALA A 4 6.09 0.36 -11.91
C ALA A 4 5.57 1.20 -13.10
N VAL A 5 4.26 1.17 -13.37
CA VAL A 5 3.62 1.96 -14.45
C VAL A 5 2.89 3.20 -13.91
N GLY A 6 3.12 3.57 -12.66
CA GLY A 6 2.58 4.80 -12.07
C GLY A 6 1.14 4.73 -11.55
N ARG A 7 0.48 3.56 -11.56
CA ARG A 7 -0.88 3.41 -11.03
C ARG A 7 -0.87 3.30 -9.51
N TYR A 8 -1.78 4.00 -8.84
CA TYR A 8 -1.92 3.95 -7.38
C TYR A 8 -2.53 2.64 -6.89
N LEU A 9 -1.92 2.06 -5.84
CA LEU A 9 -2.42 0.85 -5.18
C LEU A 9 -2.63 1.05 -3.69
N PHE A 10 -3.71 0.45 -3.21
CA PHE A 10 -4.00 0.26 -1.80
C PHE A 10 -3.68 -1.18 -1.43
N ILE A 11 -2.70 -1.37 -0.54
CA ILE A 11 -2.23 -2.68 -0.10
C ILE A 11 -2.45 -2.76 1.41
N VAL A 12 -3.20 -3.78 1.83
CA VAL A 12 -3.35 -4.13 3.25
C VAL A 12 -2.46 -5.34 3.51
N PHE A 13 -1.63 -5.23 4.53
CA PHE A 13 -0.75 -6.30 4.94
C PHE A 13 -0.63 -6.36 6.45
N THR A 14 -0.14 -7.49 6.94
CA THR A 14 0.28 -7.66 8.32
C THR A 14 1.71 -8.19 8.36
N PHE A 15 2.39 -8.04 9.49
CA PHE A 15 3.67 -8.71 9.71
C PHE A 15 3.42 -10.17 10.09
N ARG A 16 4.26 -11.06 9.58
CA ARG A 16 4.33 -12.46 9.99
C ARG A 16 5.77 -12.75 10.36
N THR A 17 5.99 -13.17 11.59
CA THR A 17 7.28 -13.73 12.00
C THR A 17 7.38 -15.19 11.54
N LYS A 18 8.52 -15.55 10.97
CA LYS A 18 8.89 -16.93 10.69
C LYS A 18 10.36 -17.07 11.07
N ASP A 19 10.62 -17.88 12.09
CA ASP A 19 11.95 -18.00 12.70
C ASP A 19 12.46 -16.62 13.16
N GLU A 20 13.61 -16.17 12.67
CA GLU A 20 14.19 -14.84 12.98
C GLU A 20 13.74 -13.76 11.98
N ASP A 21 13.00 -14.12 10.94
CA ASP A 21 12.59 -13.20 9.89
C ASP A 21 11.22 -12.56 10.18
N THR A 22 11.15 -11.25 10.00
CA THR A 22 9.88 -10.52 9.91
C THR A 22 9.51 -10.33 8.44
N LEU A 23 8.47 -11.04 8.01
CA LEU A 23 7.97 -11.01 6.65
C LEU A 23 6.67 -10.18 6.57
N ILE A 24 6.41 -9.63 5.38
CA ILE A 24 5.11 -9.04 5.06
C ILE A 24 4.16 -10.14 4.57
N ARG A 25 3.01 -10.29 5.22
CA ARG A 25 1.90 -11.10 4.73
C ARG A 25 0.86 -10.18 4.08
N PRO A 26 0.73 -10.19 2.74
CA PRO A 26 -0.34 -9.46 2.08
C PRO A 26 -1.71 -10.04 2.44
N ILE A 27 -2.68 -9.17 2.68
CA ILE A 27 -4.09 -9.53 2.94
C ILE A 27 -4.94 -9.15 1.73
N SER A 28 -4.74 -7.95 1.19
CA SER A 28 -5.43 -7.51 -0.03
C SER A 28 -4.60 -6.51 -0.81
N ALA A 29 -4.85 -6.46 -2.12
CA ALA A 29 -4.28 -5.47 -3.02
C ALA A 29 -5.31 -5.08 -4.06
N ARG A 30 -5.51 -3.77 -4.24
CA ARG A 30 -6.37 -3.21 -5.30
C ARG A 30 -5.85 -1.88 -5.79
N TYR A 31 -6.33 -1.45 -6.96
CA TYR A 31 -6.15 -0.07 -7.39
C TYR A 31 -6.96 0.89 -6.51
N MET A 32 -6.41 2.08 -6.30
CA MET A 32 -7.11 3.15 -5.59
C MET A 32 -8.20 3.76 -6.48
N HIS A 33 -9.31 4.16 -5.86
CA HIS A 33 -10.29 5.04 -6.50
C HIS A 33 -9.76 6.48 -6.51
N GLN A 34 -10.22 7.32 -7.44
CA GLN A 34 -9.73 8.69 -7.60
C GLN A 34 -9.75 9.50 -6.30
N LYS A 35 -10.88 9.48 -5.57
CA LYS A 35 -11.01 10.15 -4.26
C LYS A 35 -9.96 9.74 -3.23
N GLU A 36 -9.51 8.49 -3.28
CA GLU A 36 -8.50 7.96 -2.36
C GLU A 36 -7.09 8.42 -2.76
N VAL A 37 -6.85 8.54 -4.07
CA VAL A 37 -5.61 9.13 -4.61
C VAL A 37 -5.51 10.60 -4.21
N ASP A 38 -6.58 11.36 -4.40
CA ASP A 38 -6.62 12.79 -4.08
C ASP A 38 -6.32 13.02 -2.59
N HIS A 39 -6.97 12.24 -1.71
CA HIS A 39 -6.72 12.29 -0.27
C HIS A 39 -5.29 11.85 0.12
N TYR A 40 -4.77 10.81 -0.52
CA TYR A 40 -3.43 10.30 -0.24
C TYR A 40 -2.34 11.31 -0.63
N GLU A 41 -2.48 11.96 -1.77
CA GLU A 41 -1.50 12.94 -2.24
C GLU A 41 -1.58 14.25 -1.45
N GLN A 42 -2.77 14.70 -1.02
CA GLN A 42 -2.88 15.85 -0.09
C GLN A 42 -2.17 15.63 1.25
N ARG A 43 -2.12 14.39 1.75
CA ARG A 43 -1.43 14.07 3.02
C ARG A 43 0.08 13.89 2.89
N LYS A 44 0.61 13.86 1.66
CA LYS A 44 2.02 13.61 1.40
C LYS A 44 2.89 14.86 1.52
N ASP A 45 2.27 16.04 1.57
CA ASP A 45 2.95 17.33 1.71
C ASP A 45 2.80 17.82 3.17
N PRO A 46 3.89 17.97 3.94
CA PRO A 46 3.87 18.56 5.29
C PRO A 46 3.79 20.10 5.28
#